data_AF-A0A3B3RT72-F1
#
_entry.id   AF-A0A3B3RT72-F1
#
_cell.length_a   1.000
_cell.length_b   1.000
_cell.length_c   1.000
_cell.angle_alpha   90.00
_cell.angle_beta   90.00
_cell.angle_gamma   90.00
#
_symmetry.space_group_name_H-M   'P 1'
#
loop_
_entity.id
_entity.type
_entity.pdbx_description
1 polymer ?
#
loop_
_entity_poly.entity_id
_entity_poly.type
_entity_poly.pdbx_seq_one_letter_code
_entity_poly.pdbx_strand_id
1 'polypeptide(L)'
;MHLTVCPLRESRAPLLVRGALLGNSESRKHFPSPITMRKDLRSKGHINLAMMAVALQDHAVRDLQLHRLPLQDSVRRRHTGTQRDRTPQWWAEAAHQSGERTQRCREAHSLEEEYVLGPGPPPLTLAQKLGLVDAPPTPLTTDEWHQVKLRSLQQGDSSQPCAICREEFRLQPQVLLSCSHVFHRACLRALERFSSRKCCPMCRRKQYETRVIHDAARLYREKCAVRIQACWRGYVARRWYRHARKTVPPKDKLLRRKFFEEKLQEISDGFMRCCDNSVEEFISALDLSMESSRQAFREFDRQHLSQMKEEDWAKIKQKASQREASDCPICLTRLHPGSVETSGRPSGGFRQAMLLSCSHVFHACCLQAFEEFCWEGRPVCPVCRSPYQKRAL
;
A
#
# COMPACT_ATOMS: atom_id res chain seq x y z
N MET A 1 -6.59 44.20 -17.23
CA MET A 1 -7.16 43.97 -18.58
C MET A 1 -8.26 42.93 -18.43
N HIS A 2 -9.51 43.36 -18.54
CA HIS A 2 -10.73 42.54 -18.37
C HIS A 2 -10.72 41.33 -19.31
N LEU A 3 -11.00 40.14 -18.79
CA LEU A 3 -11.41 39.00 -19.60
C LEU A 3 -12.81 38.57 -19.19
N THR A 4 -13.69 38.72 -20.17
CA THR A 4 -15.10 38.41 -20.22
C THR A 4 -15.33 36.90 -20.08
N VAL A 5 -16.15 36.52 -19.10
CA VAL A 5 -16.72 35.18 -18.97
C VAL A 5 -17.94 35.10 -19.88
N CYS A 6 -17.90 34.28 -20.92
CA CYS A 6 -19.10 33.92 -21.68
C CYS A 6 -19.73 32.64 -21.09
N PRO A 7 -21.02 32.66 -20.71
CA PRO A 7 -21.74 31.50 -20.19
C PRO A 7 -22.44 30.77 -21.34
N LEU A 8 -22.36 29.44 -21.38
CA LEU A 8 -23.17 28.63 -22.30
C LEU A 8 -23.93 27.53 -21.55
N ARG A 9 -25.20 27.87 -21.33
CA ARG A 9 -26.41 27.05 -21.60
C ARG A 9 -26.57 25.73 -20.85
N GLU A 10 -27.23 25.81 -19.70
CA GLU A 10 -27.96 24.69 -19.09
C GLU A 10 -29.18 24.32 -19.95
N SER A 11 -29.19 23.08 -20.45
CA SER A 11 -30.41 22.45 -20.95
C SER A 11 -30.96 21.56 -19.83
N ARG A 12 -32.11 21.99 -19.28
CA ARG A 12 -32.90 21.22 -18.32
C ARG A 12 -33.64 20.11 -19.06
N ALA A 13 -33.50 18.86 -18.60
CA ALA A 13 -34.44 17.78 -18.85
C ALA A 13 -34.85 17.18 -17.48
N PRO A 14 -36.16 16.96 -17.23
CA PRO A 14 -36.68 16.59 -15.92
C PRO A 14 -36.64 15.07 -15.70
N LEU A 15 -36.13 14.64 -14.54
CA LEU A 15 -36.31 13.29 -14.03
C LEU A 15 -37.63 13.19 -13.27
N LEU A 16 -38.59 12.51 -13.89
CA LEU A 16 -39.80 11.97 -13.28
C LEU A 16 -39.42 10.91 -12.23
N VAL A 17 -39.74 11.16 -10.97
CA VAL A 17 -39.74 10.13 -9.91
C VAL A 17 -41.19 9.82 -9.55
N ARG A 18 -41.55 8.54 -9.72
CA ARG A 18 -42.81 7.92 -9.33
C ARG A 18 -43.05 8.09 -7.83
N GLY A 19 -44.22 8.64 -7.46
CA GLY A 19 -44.77 8.59 -6.11
C GLY A 19 -45.71 7.39 -5.97
N ALA A 20 -45.47 6.56 -4.96
CA ALA A 20 -46.38 5.52 -4.50
C ALA A 20 -47.02 5.95 -3.16
N LEU A 21 -48.30 5.62 -3.06
CA LEU A 21 -49.33 5.98 -2.09
C LEU A 21 -49.11 5.53 -0.63
N LEU A 22 -50.02 6.05 0.23
CA LEU A 22 -50.49 5.59 1.56
C LEU A 22 -49.66 6.10 2.76
N GLY A 23 -50.20 6.60 3.87
CA GLY A 23 -51.56 6.72 4.39
C GLY A 23 -51.47 7.22 5.85
N ASN A 24 -52.54 7.89 6.33
CA ASN A 24 -52.69 8.48 7.66
C ASN A 24 -52.41 7.54 8.85
N SER A 25 -51.95 8.08 9.99
CA SER A 25 -52.60 7.87 11.30
C SER A 25 -51.93 8.65 12.44
N GLU A 26 -52.77 9.12 13.36
CA GLU A 26 -52.49 9.98 14.50
C GLU A 26 -51.88 9.23 15.72
N SER A 27 -51.42 10.05 16.67
CA SER A 27 -51.43 9.80 18.13
C SER A 27 -50.34 8.91 18.75
N ARG A 28 -49.39 9.54 19.45
CA ARG A 28 -49.36 9.63 20.92
C ARG A 28 -48.09 10.34 21.41
N LYS A 29 -48.28 11.46 22.10
CA LYS A 29 -47.24 12.16 22.86
C LYS A 29 -46.88 11.31 24.10
N HIS A 30 -45.63 10.85 24.19
CA HIS A 30 -45.02 10.43 25.45
C HIS A 30 -44.03 11.51 25.87
N PHE A 31 -44.34 12.24 26.93
CA PHE A 31 -43.43 13.18 27.57
C PHE A 31 -42.47 12.40 28.49
N PRO A 32 -41.14 12.43 28.27
CA PRO A 32 -40.20 11.96 29.26
C PRO A 32 -40.04 12.99 30.38
N SER A 33 -39.95 12.51 31.62
CA SER A 33 -39.94 13.29 32.86
C SER A 33 -38.73 14.27 32.96
N PRO A 34 -38.83 15.37 33.75
CA PRO A 34 -37.89 16.50 33.72
C PRO A 34 -36.44 16.24 34.18
N ILE A 35 -36.14 15.04 34.68
CA ILE A 35 -34.87 14.72 35.34
C ILE A 35 -33.79 14.30 34.32
N THR A 36 -34.15 13.81 33.13
CA THR A 36 -33.18 13.38 32.10
C THR A 36 -32.68 14.52 31.21
N MET A 37 -33.43 15.62 31.07
CA MET A 37 -33.07 16.78 30.24
C MET A 37 -31.85 17.57 30.75
N ARG A 38 -31.62 17.62 32.07
CA ARG A 38 -30.52 18.41 32.65
C ARG A 38 -29.13 17.81 32.44
N LYS A 39 -29.00 16.48 32.28
CA LYS A 39 -27.71 15.83 32.02
C LYS A 39 -27.23 16.06 30.58
N ASP A 40 -28.14 16.05 29.61
CA ASP A 40 -27.80 16.23 28.18
C ASP A 40 -27.50 17.69 27.78
N LEU A 41 -28.10 18.67 28.45
CA LEU A 41 -27.80 20.08 28.20
C LEU A 41 -26.42 20.48 28.76
N ARG A 42 -26.05 19.96 29.94
CA ARG A 42 -24.70 20.15 30.49
C ARG A 42 -23.64 19.51 29.60
N SER A 43 -23.86 18.26 29.15
CA SER A 43 -22.88 17.57 28.29
C SER A 43 -22.68 18.28 26.94
N LYS A 44 -23.75 18.79 26.31
CA LYS A 44 -23.66 19.56 25.06
C LYS A 44 -22.89 20.89 25.22
N GLY A 45 -23.08 21.58 26.36
CA GLY A 45 -22.31 22.78 26.69
C GLY A 45 -20.82 22.49 26.89
N HIS A 46 -20.49 21.43 27.62
CA HIS A 46 -19.11 20.98 27.83
C HIS A 46 -18.43 20.52 26.54
N ILE A 47 -19.15 19.84 25.64
CA ILE A 47 -18.61 19.40 24.34
C ILE A 47 -18.27 20.61 23.45
N ASN A 48 -19.13 21.63 23.41
CA ASN A 48 -18.84 22.83 22.64
C ASN A 48 -17.66 23.62 23.22
N LEU A 49 -17.58 23.74 24.55
CA LEU A 49 -16.46 24.37 25.24
C LEU A 49 -15.14 23.61 24.98
N ALA A 50 -15.17 22.27 25.02
CA ALA A 50 -14.02 21.43 24.69
C ALA A 50 -13.59 21.63 23.23
N MET A 51 -14.52 21.64 22.26
CA MET A 51 -14.17 21.92 20.87
C MET A 51 -13.60 23.33 20.66
N MET A 52 -14.10 24.33 21.39
CA MET A 52 -13.55 25.69 21.35
C MET A 52 -12.15 25.75 21.95
N ALA A 53 -11.91 25.07 23.07
CA ALA A 53 -10.60 24.97 23.70
C ALA A 53 -9.58 24.28 22.78
N VAL A 54 -9.97 23.18 22.12
CA VAL A 54 -9.12 22.49 21.13
C VAL A 54 -8.83 23.37 19.92
N ALA A 55 -9.83 24.11 19.42
CA ALA A 55 -9.63 25.05 18.32
C ALA A 55 -8.62 26.16 18.69
N LEU A 56 -8.70 26.68 19.92
CA LEU A 56 -7.75 27.67 20.43
C LEU A 56 -6.35 27.09 20.61
N GLN A 57 -6.24 25.86 21.12
CA GLN A 57 -4.95 25.16 21.26
C GLN A 57 -4.30 24.87 19.91
N ASP A 58 -5.04 24.36 18.91
CA ASP A 58 -4.51 24.14 17.54
C ASP A 58 -4.07 25.46 16.89
N HIS A 59 -4.84 26.53 17.07
CA HIS A 59 -4.46 27.86 16.57
C HIS A 59 -3.17 28.37 17.23
N ALA A 60 -3.07 28.29 18.56
CA ALA A 60 -1.86 28.67 19.28
C ALA A 60 -0.65 27.83 18.85
N VAL A 61 -0.80 26.52 18.67
CA VAL A 61 0.28 25.63 18.21
C VAL A 61 0.75 25.98 16.79
N ARG A 62 -0.17 26.34 15.89
CA ARG A 62 0.17 26.75 14.52
C ARG A 62 0.81 28.13 14.46
N ASP A 63 0.27 29.10 15.20
CA ASP A 63 0.77 30.48 15.23
C ASP A 63 2.13 30.58 15.91
N LEU A 64 2.36 29.80 16.97
CA LEU A 64 3.63 29.71 17.68
C LEU A 64 4.67 28.83 16.96
N GLN A 65 4.36 28.27 15.78
CA GLN A 65 5.22 27.36 15.01
C GLN A 65 5.79 26.19 15.83
N LEU A 66 5.09 25.70 16.86
CA LEU A 66 5.58 24.63 17.74
C LEU A 66 5.71 23.27 17.02
N HIS A 67 5.09 23.13 15.84
CA HIS A 67 5.38 22.03 14.90
C HIS A 67 6.81 22.06 14.30
N ARG A 68 7.58 23.13 14.55
CA ARG A 68 8.94 23.35 14.05
C ARG A 68 9.93 23.72 15.15
N LEU A 69 9.76 23.20 16.36
CA LEU A 69 10.90 23.17 17.29
C LEU A 69 11.95 22.23 16.68
N PRO A 70 13.14 22.73 16.27
CA PRO A 70 14.22 21.87 15.89
C PRO A 70 14.71 21.23 17.19
N LEU A 71 14.42 19.95 17.38
CA LEU A 71 15.23 19.13 18.27
C LEU A 71 16.68 19.27 17.80
N GLN A 72 17.53 19.52 18.77
CA GLN A 72 18.87 20.04 18.62
C GLN A 72 19.81 19.00 18.00
N ASP A 73 19.74 18.79 16.68
CA ASP A 73 20.81 18.15 15.93
C ASP A 73 21.72 19.22 15.32
N SER A 74 22.90 19.32 15.93
CA SER A 74 23.99 20.21 15.55
C SER A 74 24.64 19.74 14.24
N VAL A 75 24.03 20.05 13.09
CA VAL A 75 24.76 20.08 11.82
C VAL A 75 24.44 21.39 11.09
N ARG A 76 25.44 22.28 11.09
CA ARG A 76 25.48 23.52 10.31
C ARG A 76 24.97 23.29 8.88
N ARG A 77 23.80 23.84 8.54
CA ARG A 77 23.50 24.29 7.18
C ARG A 77 23.07 25.73 7.20
N ARG A 78 23.89 26.55 6.55
CA ARG A 78 23.70 27.98 6.35
C ARG A 78 22.35 28.23 5.68
N HIS A 79 21.57 29.14 6.25
CA HIS A 79 20.44 29.75 5.58
C HIS A 79 20.94 30.66 4.45
N THR A 80 20.33 30.54 3.28
CA THR A 80 20.20 31.65 2.34
C THR A 80 18.77 31.69 1.79
N GLY A 81 18.14 32.86 1.93
CA GLY A 81 17.26 33.44 0.92
C GLY A 81 15.84 32.90 0.81
N THR A 82 14.91 33.64 1.41
CA THR A 82 13.57 33.99 0.88
C THR A 82 13.34 33.61 -0.60
N GLN A 83 12.62 32.51 -0.85
CA GLN A 83 11.97 32.27 -2.13
C GLN A 83 10.52 32.74 -2.05
N ARG A 84 10.28 33.93 -2.63
CA ARG A 84 8.96 34.29 -3.20
C ARG A 84 8.51 33.16 -4.12
N ASP A 85 7.21 32.87 -4.10
CA ASP A 85 6.50 31.96 -4.99
C ASP A 85 6.92 32.16 -6.44
N ARG A 86 7.96 31.43 -6.85
CA ARG A 86 8.22 31.14 -8.24
C ARG A 86 7.25 30.05 -8.58
N THR A 87 6.20 30.48 -9.27
CA THR A 87 5.50 29.64 -10.21
C THR A 87 6.62 28.83 -10.92
N PRO A 88 6.62 27.49 -10.84
CA PRO A 88 7.75 26.63 -11.27
C PRO A 88 7.93 26.47 -12.80
N GLN A 89 8.81 27.23 -13.46
CA GLN A 89 9.27 27.21 -14.88
C GLN A 89 8.67 26.19 -15.91
N TRP A 90 8.46 24.93 -15.54
CA TRP A 90 7.79 23.88 -16.32
C TRP A 90 6.38 24.22 -16.87
N TRP A 91 5.57 25.08 -16.25
CA TRP A 91 4.26 25.47 -16.82
C TRP A 91 4.39 26.52 -17.94
N ALA A 92 5.43 27.36 -17.93
CA ALA A 92 5.72 28.28 -19.02
C ALA A 92 6.31 27.52 -20.23
N GLU A 93 7.19 26.55 -19.97
CA GLU A 93 7.70 25.61 -20.98
C GLU A 93 6.61 24.69 -21.51
N ALA A 94 5.67 24.23 -20.67
CA ALA A 94 4.51 23.44 -21.12
C ALA A 94 3.50 24.25 -21.94
N ALA A 95 3.35 25.56 -21.69
CA ALA A 95 2.50 26.45 -22.48
C ALA A 95 3.08 26.71 -23.88
N HIS A 96 4.39 26.96 -23.99
CA HIS A 96 5.09 27.08 -25.28
C HIS A 96 5.11 25.74 -26.04
N GLN A 97 5.40 24.63 -25.35
CA GLN A 97 5.32 23.29 -25.93
C GLN A 97 3.88 22.90 -26.29
N SER A 98 2.85 23.44 -25.64
CA SER A 98 1.46 23.18 -26.02
C SER A 98 1.07 23.87 -27.33
N GLY A 99 1.66 25.03 -27.67
CA GLY A 99 1.49 25.67 -28.98
C GLY A 99 2.13 24.86 -30.11
N GLU A 100 3.40 24.49 -29.97
CA GLU A 100 4.13 23.67 -30.95
C GLU A 100 3.59 22.23 -31.04
N ARG A 101 3.14 21.65 -29.93
CA ARG A 101 2.48 20.33 -29.91
C ARG A 101 1.07 20.39 -30.49
N THR A 102 0.38 21.52 -30.46
CA THR A 102 -0.91 21.68 -31.16
C THR A 102 -0.71 21.73 -32.68
N GLN A 103 0.39 22.33 -33.14
CA GLN A 103 0.78 22.33 -34.57
C GLN A 103 1.26 20.93 -35.02
N ARG A 104 2.12 20.28 -34.23
CA ARG A 104 2.59 18.90 -34.47
C ARG A 104 1.51 17.83 -34.30
N CYS A 105 0.49 18.06 -33.45
CA CYS A 105 -0.70 17.20 -33.38
C CYS A 105 -1.65 17.44 -34.57
N ARG A 106 -1.73 18.65 -35.12
CA ARG A 106 -2.47 18.90 -36.38
C ARG A 106 -1.82 18.19 -37.55
N GLU A 107 -0.49 18.17 -37.62
CA GLU A 107 0.29 17.46 -38.64
C GLU A 107 0.27 15.93 -38.45
N ALA A 108 0.35 15.43 -37.21
CA ALA A 108 0.25 13.99 -36.94
C ALA A 108 -1.16 13.40 -37.18
N HIS A 109 -2.20 14.24 -37.16
CA HIS A 109 -3.55 13.85 -37.52
C HIS A 109 -3.79 13.79 -39.04
N SER A 110 -2.76 14.10 -39.86
CA SER A 110 -2.82 14.09 -41.33
C SER A 110 -2.21 12.85 -41.99
N LEU A 111 -1.72 11.85 -41.23
CA LEU A 111 -1.00 10.69 -41.77
C LEU A 111 -1.69 9.33 -41.54
N GLU A 112 -3.00 9.32 -41.30
CA GLU A 112 -3.82 8.10 -41.43
C GLU A 112 -4.59 8.18 -42.76
N GLU A 113 -3.86 8.05 -43.87
CA GLU A 113 -4.46 8.08 -45.22
C GLU A 113 -5.39 6.89 -45.41
N GLU A 114 -6.64 7.18 -45.75
CA GLU A 114 -7.65 6.17 -46.05
C GLU A 114 -7.43 5.66 -47.47
N TYR A 115 -7.27 4.35 -47.63
CA TYR A 115 -7.04 3.72 -48.93
C TYR A 115 -8.04 2.61 -49.23
N VAL A 116 -8.30 2.39 -50.52
CA VAL A 116 -9.16 1.33 -51.02
C VAL A 116 -8.36 0.02 -51.08
N LEU A 117 -8.98 -1.06 -50.61
CA LEU A 117 -8.42 -2.41 -50.64
C LEU A 117 -8.91 -3.13 -51.89
N GLY A 118 -8.00 -3.32 -52.84
CA GLY A 118 -8.19 -4.12 -54.05
C GLY A 118 -7.05 -3.87 -55.02
N PRO A 119 -6.71 -4.83 -55.91
CA PRO A 119 -5.93 -4.49 -57.09
C PRO A 119 -6.70 -3.45 -57.90
N GLY A 120 -6.00 -2.44 -58.44
CA GLY A 120 -6.61 -1.49 -59.36
C GLY A 120 -7.26 -2.22 -60.55
N PRO A 121 -8.24 -1.62 -61.22
CA PRO A 121 -8.93 -2.27 -62.33
C PRO A 121 -7.91 -2.68 -63.41
N PRO A 122 -7.99 -3.92 -63.93
CA PRO A 122 -7.14 -4.33 -65.04
C PRO A 122 -7.39 -3.44 -66.25
N PRO A 123 -6.38 -3.16 -67.08
CA PRO A 123 -6.57 -2.36 -68.29
C PRO A 123 -7.60 -3.04 -69.19
N LEU A 124 -8.53 -2.24 -69.74
CA LEU A 124 -9.57 -2.74 -70.64
C LEU A 124 -8.94 -3.43 -71.85
N THR A 125 -9.39 -4.65 -72.13
CA THR A 125 -9.01 -5.40 -73.33
C THR A 125 -9.53 -4.69 -74.58
N LEU A 126 -8.90 -4.93 -75.74
CA LEU A 126 -9.34 -4.33 -77.01
C LEU A 126 -10.80 -4.67 -77.33
N ALA A 127 -11.23 -5.91 -77.04
CA ALA A 127 -12.62 -6.35 -77.21
C ALA A 127 -13.61 -5.56 -76.33
N GLN A 128 -13.21 -5.20 -75.10
CA GLN A 128 -14.01 -4.34 -74.22
C GLN A 128 -14.04 -2.89 -74.69
N LYS A 129 -12.93 -2.37 -75.24
CA LYS A 129 -12.89 -1.01 -75.83
C LYS A 129 -13.76 -0.88 -77.07
N LEU A 130 -13.90 -1.96 -77.84
CA LEU A 130 -14.74 -2.03 -79.04
C LEU A 130 -16.21 -2.39 -78.74
N GLY A 131 -16.58 -2.59 -77.47
CA GLY A 131 -17.94 -2.94 -77.07
C GLY A 131 -18.38 -4.36 -77.47
N LEU A 132 -17.44 -5.24 -77.82
CA LEU A 132 -17.70 -6.65 -78.13
C LEU A 132 -17.89 -7.51 -76.87
N VAL A 133 -17.38 -7.04 -75.74
CA VAL A 133 -17.53 -7.65 -74.40
C VAL A 133 -17.77 -6.54 -73.40
N ASP A 134 -18.69 -6.75 -72.46
CA ASP A 134 -18.96 -5.78 -71.40
C ASP A 134 -17.71 -5.47 -70.58
N ALA A 135 -17.49 -4.17 -70.31
CA ALA A 135 -16.44 -3.73 -69.42
C ALA A 135 -16.73 -4.19 -67.98
N PRO A 136 -15.69 -4.50 -67.18
CA PRO A 136 -15.88 -4.79 -65.76
C PRO A 136 -16.53 -3.57 -65.06
N PRO A 137 -17.33 -3.79 -64.00
CA PRO A 137 -17.95 -2.71 -63.26
C PRO A 137 -16.89 -1.72 -62.78
N THR A 138 -17.13 -0.44 -63.06
CA THR A 138 -16.21 0.64 -62.70
C THR A 138 -16.11 0.74 -61.18
N PRO A 139 -14.89 0.90 -60.63
CA PRO A 139 -14.74 1.08 -59.20
C PRO A 139 -15.40 2.39 -58.74
N LEU A 140 -15.83 2.43 -57.48
CA LEU A 140 -16.43 3.63 -56.89
C LEU A 140 -15.45 4.81 -56.92
N THR A 141 -15.94 5.95 -57.35
CA THR A 141 -15.20 7.22 -57.37
C THR A 141 -14.96 7.73 -55.94
N THR A 142 -14.00 8.65 -55.79
CA THR A 142 -13.66 9.27 -54.51
C THR A 142 -14.86 9.98 -53.87
N ASP A 143 -15.70 10.62 -54.69
CA ASP A 143 -16.90 11.35 -54.27
C ASP A 143 -18.00 10.39 -53.80
N GLU A 144 -18.21 9.28 -54.51
CA GLU A 144 -19.15 8.25 -54.07
C GLU A 144 -18.71 7.62 -52.75
N TRP A 145 -17.42 7.38 -52.56
CA TRP A 145 -16.88 6.93 -51.28
C TRP A 145 -17.09 7.96 -50.16
N HIS A 146 -16.99 9.25 -50.47
CA HIS A 146 -17.29 10.31 -49.50
C HIS A 146 -18.77 10.26 -49.09
N GLN A 147 -19.69 10.04 -50.04
CA GLN A 147 -21.11 9.85 -49.73
C GLN A 147 -21.39 8.59 -48.91
N VAL A 148 -20.72 7.47 -49.22
CA VAL A 148 -20.81 6.23 -48.41
C VAL A 148 -20.33 6.48 -46.98
N LYS A 149 -19.21 7.21 -46.82
CA LYS A 149 -18.67 7.58 -45.51
C LYS A 149 -19.62 8.49 -44.73
N LEU A 150 -20.19 9.52 -45.37
CA LEU A 150 -21.17 10.39 -44.74
C LEU A 150 -22.39 9.63 -44.23
N ARG A 151 -22.91 8.67 -45.01
CA ARG A 151 -24.01 7.80 -44.56
C ARG A 151 -23.63 6.97 -43.34
N SER A 152 -22.44 6.38 -43.34
CA SER A 152 -21.97 5.58 -42.19
C SER A 152 -21.75 6.44 -40.93
N LEU A 153 -21.28 7.68 -41.09
CA LEU A 153 -21.17 8.64 -39.98
C LEU A 153 -22.54 9.05 -39.41
N GLN A 154 -23.53 9.29 -40.27
CA GLN A 154 -24.90 9.59 -39.85
C GLN A 154 -25.55 8.43 -39.09
N GLN A 155 -25.27 7.19 -39.49
CA GLN A 155 -25.76 5.98 -38.82
C GLN A 155 -24.97 5.68 -37.54
N GLY A 156 -23.77 6.25 -37.39
CA GLY A 156 -22.92 6.04 -36.23
C GLY A 156 -22.29 4.65 -36.19
N ASP A 157 -22.07 4.01 -37.34
CA ASP A 157 -21.61 2.61 -37.40
C ASP A 157 -20.25 2.41 -36.72
N SER A 158 -19.36 3.41 -36.80
CA SER A 158 -18.05 3.38 -36.13
C SER A 158 -18.14 3.47 -34.60
N SER A 159 -19.30 3.88 -34.05
CA SER A 159 -19.55 3.87 -32.60
C SER A 159 -20.14 2.55 -32.10
N GLN A 160 -20.78 1.79 -32.98
CA GLN A 160 -21.36 0.49 -32.68
C GLN A 160 -20.28 -0.61 -32.67
N PRO A 161 -20.47 -1.71 -31.94
CA PRO A 161 -19.55 -2.84 -31.99
C PRO A 161 -19.61 -3.53 -33.37
N CYS A 162 -18.51 -4.19 -33.75
CA CYS A 162 -18.46 -4.95 -35.00
C CYS A 162 -19.51 -6.08 -35.00
N ALA A 163 -20.35 -6.17 -36.03
CA ALA A 163 -21.40 -7.18 -36.08
C ALA A 163 -20.89 -8.64 -36.22
N ILE A 164 -19.61 -8.85 -36.54
CA ILE A 164 -19.00 -10.19 -36.65
C ILE A 164 -18.52 -10.70 -35.27
N CYS A 165 -17.66 -9.94 -34.57
CA CYS A 165 -17.09 -10.35 -33.28
C CYS A 165 -17.79 -9.74 -32.05
N ARG A 166 -18.69 -8.76 -32.25
CA ARG A 166 -19.41 -8.02 -31.20
C ARG A 166 -18.52 -7.18 -30.28
N GLU A 167 -17.30 -6.90 -30.69
CA GLU A 167 -16.35 -6.05 -29.95
C GLU A 167 -16.32 -4.62 -30.49
N GLU A 168 -15.98 -3.65 -29.63
CA GLU A 168 -15.70 -2.28 -30.05
C GLU A 168 -14.45 -2.20 -30.94
N PHE A 169 -14.46 -1.29 -31.92
CA PHE A 169 -13.34 -1.14 -32.86
C PHE A 169 -12.03 -0.66 -32.22
N ARG A 170 -12.11 0.23 -31.23
CA ARG A 170 -10.94 0.80 -30.52
C ARG A 170 -9.85 1.26 -31.51
N LEU A 171 -8.62 0.79 -31.37
CA LEU A 171 -7.48 1.13 -32.25
C LEU A 171 -7.28 0.13 -33.40
N GLN A 172 -8.15 -0.87 -33.54
CA GLN A 172 -7.99 -1.88 -34.59
C GLN A 172 -8.38 -1.31 -35.97
N PRO A 173 -7.72 -1.77 -37.05
CA PRO A 173 -8.03 -1.30 -38.39
C PRO A 173 -9.45 -1.70 -38.80
N GLN A 174 -10.24 -0.71 -39.19
CA GLN A 174 -11.63 -0.86 -39.59
C GLN A 174 -11.77 -0.67 -41.11
N VAL A 175 -12.78 -1.32 -41.68
CA VAL A 175 -13.07 -1.29 -43.11
C VAL A 175 -14.52 -0.89 -43.32
N LEU A 176 -14.73 0.03 -44.24
CA LEU A 176 -16.01 0.49 -44.75
C LEU A 176 -16.29 -0.21 -46.08
N LEU A 177 -17.45 -0.85 -46.18
CA LEU A 177 -17.91 -1.46 -47.42
C LEU A 177 -18.66 -0.46 -48.30
N SER A 178 -18.73 -0.71 -49.61
CA SER A 178 -19.56 0.08 -50.54
C SER A 178 -21.06 0.10 -50.16
N CYS A 179 -21.52 -0.86 -49.36
CA CYS A 179 -22.85 -0.90 -48.77
C CYS A 179 -22.97 -0.16 -47.43
N SER A 180 -22.08 0.81 -47.13
CA SER A 180 -22.02 1.64 -45.90
C SER A 180 -21.80 0.92 -44.57
N HIS A 181 -21.56 -0.38 -44.57
CA HIS A 181 -21.36 -1.17 -43.36
C HIS A 181 -19.89 -1.21 -42.91
N VAL A 182 -19.65 -1.20 -41.59
CA VAL A 182 -18.30 -1.14 -40.99
C VAL A 182 -17.96 -2.43 -40.21
N PHE A 183 -16.75 -2.95 -40.40
CA PHE A 183 -16.22 -4.13 -39.70
C PHE A 183 -14.73 -4.00 -39.38
N HIS A 184 -14.19 -4.85 -38.51
CA HIS A 184 -12.74 -4.97 -38.38
C HIS A 184 -12.18 -5.60 -39.65
N ARG A 185 -11.02 -5.12 -40.10
CA ARG A 185 -10.30 -5.69 -41.25
C ARG A 185 -10.04 -7.18 -41.07
N ALA A 186 -9.65 -7.58 -39.85
CA ALA A 186 -9.37 -8.97 -39.52
C ALA A 186 -10.64 -9.83 -39.56
N CYS A 187 -11.73 -9.36 -38.96
CA CYS A 187 -13.01 -10.07 -38.92
C CYS A 187 -13.59 -10.28 -40.33
N LEU A 188 -13.58 -9.24 -41.16
CA LEU A 188 -14.05 -9.35 -42.54
C LEU A 188 -13.19 -10.34 -43.35
N ARG A 189 -11.85 -10.24 -43.23
CA ARG A 189 -10.93 -11.16 -43.91
C ARG A 189 -11.12 -12.61 -43.46
N ALA A 190 -11.35 -12.84 -42.17
CA ALA A 190 -11.61 -14.17 -41.63
C ALA A 190 -12.93 -14.75 -42.19
N LEU A 191 -13.98 -13.93 -42.27
CA LEU A 191 -15.25 -14.34 -42.85
C LEU A 191 -15.14 -14.65 -44.35
N GLU A 192 -14.43 -13.82 -45.11
CA GLU A 192 -14.18 -14.07 -46.54
C GLU A 192 -13.44 -15.38 -46.77
N ARG A 193 -12.46 -15.70 -45.91
CA ARG A 193 -11.73 -16.97 -45.94
C ARG A 193 -12.62 -18.16 -45.60
N PHE A 194 -13.49 -18.01 -44.60
CA PHE A 194 -14.38 -19.09 -44.14
C PHE A 194 -15.52 -19.39 -45.12
N SER A 195 -16.18 -18.34 -45.64
CA SER A 195 -17.33 -18.48 -46.53
C SER A 195 -16.95 -18.61 -48.01
N SER A 196 -15.66 -18.44 -48.34
CA SER A 196 -15.10 -18.42 -49.71
C SER A 196 -15.88 -17.53 -50.69
N ARG A 197 -16.63 -16.55 -50.18
CA ARG A 197 -17.54 -15.66 -50.92
C ARG A 197 -17.44 -14.25 -50.34
N LYS A 198 -17.32 -13.25 -51.21
CA LYS A 198 -17.31 -11.83 -50.83
C LYS A 198 -18.74 -11.29 -50.75
N CYS A 199 -19.38 -11.45 -49.59
CA CYS A 199 -20.75 -11.02 -49.31
C CYS A 199 -20.82 -10.26 -47.98
N CYS A 200 -21.52 -9.12 -47.94
CA CYS A 200 -21.65 -8.35 -46.72
C CYS A 200 -22.41 -9.15 -45.64
N PRO A 201 -21.89 -9.24 -44.39
CA PRO A 201 -22.57 -9.96 -43.31
C PRO A 201 -23.96 -9.41 -42.97
N MET A 202 -24.16 -8.09 -43.11
CA MET A 202 -25.41 -7.43 -42.70
C MET A 202 -26.45 -7.39 -43.81
N CYS A 203 -26.08 -6.95 -45.03
CA CYS A 203 -27.03 -6.77 -46.13
C CYS A 203 -26.90 -7.79 -47.27
N ARG A 204 -25.98 -8.76 -47.16
CA ARG A 204 -25.74 -9.83 -48.14
C ARG A 204 -25.40 -9.35 -49.57
N ARG A 205 -25.10 -8.05 -49.75
CA ARG A 205 -24.63 -7.51 -51.03
C ARG A 205 -23.32 -8.20 -51.44
N LYS A 206 -23.28 -8.73 -52.66
CA LYS A 206 -22.12 -9.41 -53.25
C LYS A 206 -21.16 -8.39 -53.85
N GLN A 207 -19.88 -8.77 -53.97
CA GLN A 207 -18.86 -7.99 -54.71
C GLN A 207 -18.77 -6.53 -54.24
N TYR A 208 -18.76 -6.32 -52.92
CA TYR A 208 -18.53 -4.98 -52.38
C TYR A 208 -17.06 -4.58 -52.57
N GLU A 209 -16.84 -3.27 -52.66
CA GLU A 209 -15.51 -2.69 -52.48
C GLU A 209 -15.28 -2.35 -51.01
N THR A 210 -14.00 -2.28 -50.63
CA THR A 210 -13.56 -2.11 -49.24
C THR A 210 -12.62 -0.91 -49.14
N ARG A 211 -12.88 0.01 -48.22
CA ARG A 211 -12.00 1.13 -47.89
C ARG A 211 -11.58 1.06 -46.43
N VAL A 212 -10.29 1.24 -46.13
CA VAL A 212 -9.82 1.34 -44.74
C VAL A 212 -10.20 2.72 -44.19
N ILE A 213 -10.81 2.75 -43.01
CA ILE A 213 -11.17 3.98 -42.30
C ILE A 213 -10.54 4.01 -40.91
N HIS A 214 -10.53 5.16 -40.23
CA HIS A 214 -9.96 5.32 -38.88
C HIS A 214 -10.88 6.08 -37.90
N ASP A 215 -12.15 6.27 -38.26
CA ASP A 215 -13.14 7.01 -37.46
C ASP A 215 -13.34 6.44 -36.05
N ALA A 216 -13.44 5.12 -35.84
CA ALA A 216 -13.59 4.60 -34.47
C ALA A 216 -12.30 4.73 -33.65
N ALA A 217 -11.13 4.70 -34.28
CA ALA A 217 -9.86 4.96 -33.60
C ALA A 217 -9.79 6.41 -33.12
N ARG A 218 -10.26 7.37 -33.93
CA ARG A 218 -10.42 8.77 -33.50
C ARG A 218 -11.38 8.89 -32.32
N LEU A 219 -12.58 8.31 -32.42
CA LEU A 219 -13.57 8.33 -31.33
C LEU A 219 -13.05 7.66 -30.05
N TYR A 220 -12.29 6.57 -30.18
CA TYR A 220 -11.68 5.89 -29.04
C TYR A 220 -10.60 6.72 -28.36
N ARG A 221 -9.75 7.42 -29.15
CA ARG A 221 -8.76 8.37 -28.62
C ARG A 221 -9.43 9.50 -27.85
N GLU A 222 -10.52 10.06 -28.37
CA GLU A 222 -11.33 11.08 -27.67
C GLU A 222 -11.91 10.56 -26.35
N LYS A 223 -12.52 9.36 -26.36
CA LYS A 223 -13.02 8.70 -25.14
C LYS A 223 -11.90 8.51 -24.11
N CYS A 224 -10.71 8.07 -24.56
CA CYS A 224 -9.55 7.91 -23.69
C CYS A 224 -9.09 9.25 -23.11
N ALA A 225 -9.02 10.30 -23.93
CA ALA A 225 -8.65 11.65 -23.49
C ALA A 225 -9.60 12.17 -22.40
N VAL A 226 -10.92 12.00 -22.59
CA VAL A 226 -11.92 12.39 -21.58
C VAL A 226 -11.72 11.63 -20.27
N ARG A 227 -11.46 10.31 -20.33
CA ARG A 227 -11.20 9.50 -19.13
C ARG A 227 -9.96 9.96 -18.37
N ILE A 228 -8.87 10.22 -19.08
CA ILE A 228 -7.62 10.71 -18.49
C ILE A 228 -7.85 12.09 -17.84
N GLN A 229 -8.50 13.00 -18.56
CA GLN A 229 -8.84 14.33 -18.06
C GLN A 229 -9.74 14.27 -16.82
N ALA A 230 -10.77 13.42 -16.82
CA ALA A 230 -11.65 13.23 -15.67
C ALA A 230 -10.90 12.67 -14.45
N CYS A 231 -10.03 11.68 -14.66
CA CYS A 231 -9.18 11.13 -13.60
C CYS A 231 -8.27 12.20 -13.00
N TRP A 232 -7.63 13.01 -13.85
CA TRP A 232 -6.75 14.08 -13.41
C TRP A 232 -7.49 15.18 -12.65
N ARG A 233 -8.61 15.69 -13.19
CA ARG A 233 -9.47 16.66 -12.51
C ARG A 233 -9.91 16.14 -11.14
N GLY A 234 -10.31 14.87 -11.06
CA GLY A 234 -10.65 14.21 -9.80
C GLY A 234 -9.47 14.11 -8.83
N TYR A 235 -8.27 13.80 -9.31
CA TYR A 235 -7.07 13.76 -8.46
C TYR A 235 -6.75 15.14 -7.88
N VAL A 236 -6.77 16.20 -8.69
CA VAL A 236 -6.51 17.57 -8.25
C VAL A 236 -7.52 17.97 -7.17
N ALA A 237 -8.81 17.75 -7.41
CA ALA A 237 -9.87 18.02 -6.45
C ALA A 237 -9.68 17.25 -5.13
N ARG A 238 -9.35 15.95 -5.20
CA ARG A 238 -9.07 15.14 -3.99
C ARG A 238 -7.82 15.61 -3.24
N ARG A 239 -6.76 16.00 -3.96
CA ARG A 239 -5.53 16.53 -3.35
C ARG A 239 -5.80 17.82 -2.59
N TRP A 240 -6.53 18.75 -3.21
CA TRP A 240 -6.97 19.98 -2.56
C TRP A 240 -7.90 19.69 -1.36
N TYR A 241 -8.90 18.82 -1.55
CA TYR A 241 -9.86 18.47 -0.50
C TYR A 241 -9.20 17.79 0.70
N ARG A 242 -8.18 16.94 0.50
CA ARG A 242 -7.40 16.37 1.62
C ARG A 242 -6.73 17.45 2.46
N HIS A 243 -6.18 18.48 1.83
CA HIS A 243 -5.58 19.60 2.56
C HIS A 243 -6.65 20.42 3.28
N ALA A 244 -7.74 20.79 2.58
CA ALA A 244 -8.86 21.50 3.16
C ALA A 244 -9.50 20.76 4.34
N ARG A 245 -9.63 19.43 4.29
CA ARG A 245 -10.15 18.61 5.40
C ARG A 245 -9.25 18.64 6.65
N LYS A 246 -7.95 18.89 6.50
CA LYS A 246 -7.01 19.02 7.63
C LYS A 246 -6.97 20.43 8.21
N THR A 247 -7.26 21.45 7.40
CA THR A 247 -7.09 22.86 7.79
C THR A 247 -8.38 23.56 8.12
N VAL A 248 -9.49 23.22 7.44
CA VAL A 248 -10.77 23.92 7.54
C VAL A 248 -11.77 23.07 8.33
N PRO A 249 -12.37 23.60 9.41
CA PRO A 249 -13.35 22.87 10.21
C PRO A 249 -14.65 22.66 9.41
N PRO A 250 -15.18 21.42 9.34
CA PRO A 250 -16.46 21.14 8.70
C PRO A 250 -17.64 21.88 9.36
N LYS A 251 -18.70 22.13 8.57
CA LYS A 251 -19.96 22.73 9.07
C LYS A 251 -20.83 21.71 9.82
N ASP A 252 -20.82 20.45 9.39
CA ASP A 252 -21.61 19.38 10.00
C ASP A 252 -21.11 19.04 11.41
N LYS A 253 -22.02 18.95 12.38
CA LYS A 253 -21.69 18.78 13.80
C LYS A 253 -20.86 17.51 14.08
N LEU A 254 -21.20 16.39 13.46
CA LEU A 254 -20.52 15.11 13.66
C LEU A 254 -19.11 15.12 13.05
N LEU A 255 -18.96 15.67 11.85
CA LEU A 255 -17.67 15.79 11.17
C LEU A 255 -16.77 16.82 11.86
N ARG A 256 -17.35 17.91 12.37
CA ARG A 256 -16.66 18.91 13.18
C ARG A 256 -16.10 18.31 14.47
N ARG A 257 -16.88 17.46 15.15
CA ARG A 257 -16.39 16.73 16.34
C ARG A 257 -15.20 15.84 16.01
N LYS A 258 -15.30 15.02 14.95
CA LYS A 258 -14.20 14.16 14.50
C LYS A 258 -12.96 14.96 14.10
N PHE A 259 -13.15 16.09 13.43
CA PHE A 259 -12.05 16.99 13.06
C PHE A 259 -11.27 17.48 14.28
N PHE A 260 -11.97 17.94 15.33
CA PHE A 260 -11.30 18.40 16.55
C PHE A 260 -10.73 17.25 17.38
N GLU A 261 -11.34 16.07 17.35
CA GLU A 261 -10.81 14.86 17.98
C GLU A 261 -9.47 14.43 17.34
N GLU A 262 -9.40 14.35 16.01
CA GLU A 262 -8.15 14.09 15.28
C GLU A 262 -7.08 15.15 15.59
N LYS A 263 -7.48 16.43 15.74
CA LYS A 263 -6.58 17.53 16.09
C LYS A 263 -6.04 17.46 17.51
N LEU A 264 -6.91 17.14 18.49
CA LEU A 264 -6.50 16.92 19.87
C LEU A 264 -5.51 15.75 19.95
N GLN A 265 -5.77 14.67 19.23
CA GLN A 265 -4.87 13.52 19.18
C GLN A 265 -3.49 13.91 18.62
N GLU A 266 -3.44 14.69 17.52
CA GLU A 266 -2.18 15.18 16.95
C GLU A 266 -1.37 16.02 17.96
N ILE A 267 -2.05 16.89 18.74
CA ILE A 267 -1.42 17.70 19.79
C ILE A 267 -0.95 16.81 20.95
N SER A 268 -1.77 15.87 21.41
CA SER A 268 -1.44 14.94 22.49
C SER A 268 -0.25 14.06 22.13
N ASP A 269 -0.23 13.49 20.92
CA ASP A 269 0.87 12.68 20.41
C ASP A 269 2.13 13.53 20.20
N GLY A 270 1.97 14.80 19.83
CA GLY A 270 3.06 15.79 19.82
C GLY A 270 3.63 16.00 21.21
N PHE A 271 2.78 16.26 22.21
CA PHE A 271 3.18 16.46 23.59
C PHE A 271 3.87 15.23 24.16
N MET A 272 3.30 14.04 23.97
CA MET A 272 3.88 12.76 24.42
C MET A 272 5.26 12.48 23.79
N ARG A 273 5.52 12.97 22.57
CA ARG A 273 6.84 12.87 21.93
C ARG A 273 7.84 13.90 22.48
N CYS A 274 7.38 15.07 22.88
CA CYS A 274 8.22 16.10 23.52
C CYS A 274 8.49 15.79 24.99
N CYS A 275 7.59 15.06 25.66
CA CYS A 275 7.84 14.47 26.95
C CYS A 275 8.84 13.34 26.77
N ASP A 276 10.12 13.70 26.90
CA ASP A 276 11.23 12.78 26.95
C ASP A 276 11.08 11.85 28.15
N ASN A 277 10.34 10.75 27.95
CA ASN A 277 10.22 9.70 28.94
C ASN A 277 11.46 8.82 28.82
N SER A 278 12.60 9.37 29.27
CA SER A 278 13.90 8.70 29.40
C SER A 278 13.88 7.50 30.36
N VAL A 279 12.72 6.90 30.58
CA VAL A 279 12.51 5.62 31.27
C VAL A 279 13.32 4.54 30.57
N GLU A 280 13.35 4.52 29.24
CA GLU A 280 14.13 3.52 28.49
C GLU A 280 15.64 3.73 28.68
N GLU A 281 16.10 5.00 28.66
CA GLU A 281 17.50 5.32 28.93
C GLU A 281 17.88 5.00 30.38
N PHE A 282 17.00 5.28 31.35
CA PHE A 282 17.19 4.94 32.75
C PHE A 282 17.24 3.43 32.98
N ILE A 283 16.34 2.65 32.39
CA ILE A 283 16.34 1.18 32.48
C ILE A 283 17.63 0.64 31.84
N SER A 284 18.02 1.17 30.67
CA SER A 284 19.27 0.78 30.03
C SER A 284 20.50 1.09 30.91
N ALA A 285 20.52 2.26 31.57
CA ALA A 285 21.60 2.63 32.47
C ALA A 285 21.67 1.71 33.71
N LEU A 286 20.52 1.28 34.25
CA LEU A 286 20.46 0.30 35.32
C LEU A 286 20.98 -1.07 34.87
N ASP A 287 20.58 -1.55 33.70
CA ASP A 287 21.04 -2.83 33.15
C ASP A 287 22.55 -2.81 32.89
N LEU A 288 23.08 -1.72 32.33
CA LEU A 288 24.52 -1.51 32.16
C LEU A 288 25.27 -1.51 33.51
N SER A 289 24.72 -0.86 34.53
CA SER A 289 25.29 -0.85 35.88
C SER A 289 25.30 -2.24 36.52
N MET A 290 24.21 -3.00 36.37
CA MET A 290 24.11 -4.37 36.85
C MET A 290 25.08 -5.30 36.09
N GLU A 291 25.17 -5.19 34.77
CA GLU A 291 26.09 -6.02 34.00
C GLU A 291 27.55 -5.68 34.29
N SER A 292 27.89 -4.41 34.49
CA SER A 292 29.22 -3.99 34.95
C SER A 292 29.57 -4.61 36.29
N SER A 293 28.63 -4.63 37.24
CA SER A 293 28.79 -5.28 38.53
C SER A 293 29.02 -6.79 38.38
N ARG A 294 28.20 -7.46 37.55
CA ARG A 294 28.35 -8.91 37.27
C ARG A 294 29.68 -9.23 36.61
N GLN A 295 30.18 -8.39 35.70
CA GLN A 295 31.48 -8.57 35.05
C GLN A 295 32.62 -8.49 36.07
N ALA A 296 32.60 -7.53 36.99
CA ALA A 296 33.59 -7.42 38.05
C ALA A 296 33.64 -8.69 38.93
N PHE A 297 32.48 -9.24 39.30
CA PHE A 297 32.42 -10.51 40.05
C PHE A 297 32.94 -11.70 39.22
N ARG A 298 32.58 -11.78 37.93
CA ARG A 298 33.09 -12.83 37.03
C ARG A 298 34.60 -12.77 36.86
N GLU A 299 35.19 -11.58 36.76
CA GLU A 299 36.63 -11.36 36.66
C GLU A 299 37.34 -11.86 37.93
N PHE A 300 36.81 -11.48 39.11
CA PHE A 300 37.30 -11.94 40.40
C PHE A 300 37.23 -13.47 40.53
N ASP A 301 36.07 -14.05 40.21
CA ASP A 301 35.87 -15.50 40.24
C ASP A 301 36.81 -16.23 39.28
N ARG A 302 37.06 -15.68 38.08
CA ARG A 302 37.99 -16.25 37.11
C ARG A 302 39.42 -16.25 37.64
N GLN A 303 39.87 -15.16 38.25
CA GLN A 303 41.20 -15.06 38.84
C GLN A 303 41.35 -16.03 40.01
N HIS A 304 40.38 -16.08 40.92
CA HIS A 304 40.40 -16.95 42.09
C HIS A 304 40.37 -18.44 41.70
N LEU A 305 39.49 -18.84 40.78
CA LEU A 305 39.43 -20.24 40.32
C LEU A 305 40.70 -20.63 39.55
N SER A 306 41.32 -19.74 38.78
CA SER A 306 42.53 -20.07 38.00
C SER A 306 43.78 -20.23 38.87
N GLN A 307 43.80 -19.69 40.10
CA GLN A 307 44.97 -19.71 40.99
C GLN A 307 44.91 -20.78 42.09
N MET A 308 43.88 -21.63 42.12
CA MET A 308 43.71 -22.65 43.17
C MET A 308 44.84 -23.70 43.15
N LYS A 309 45.52 -23.88 44.28
CA LYS A 309 46.62 -24.86 44.44
C LYS A 309 46.12 -26.18 45.04
N GLU A 310 46.94 -27.22 44.96
CA GLU A 310 46.61 -28.55 45.51
C GLU A 310 46.38 -28.53 47.04
N GLU A 311 47.10 -27.67 47.76
CA GLU A 311 46.91 -27.43 49.20
C GLU A 311 45.51 -26.89 49.54
N ASP A 312 44.90 -26.15 48.61
CA ASP A 312 43.55 -25.59 48.79
C ASP A 312 42.49 -26.69 48.67
N TRP A 313 42.69 -27.68 47.80
CA TRP A 313 41.80 -28.83 47.67
C TRP A 313 41.81 -29.73 48.91
N ALA A 314 42.95 -29.86 49.60
CA ALA A 314 43.03 -30.55 50.88
C ALA A 314 42.18 -29.86 51.96
N LYS A 315 42.26 -28.52 52.05
CA LYS A 315 41.41 -27.71 52.94
C LYS A 315 39.93 -27.80 52.57
N ILE A 316 39.60 -27.81 51.26
CA ILE A 316 38.22 -27.96 50.79
C ILE A 316 37.66 -29.34 51.15
N LYS A 317 38.45 -30.41 50.99
CA LYS A 317 38.04 -31.78 51.38
C LYS A 317 37.79 -31.89 52.88
N GLN A 318 38.63 -31.25 53.70
CA GLN A 318 38.43 -31.16 55.15
C GLN A 318 37.14 -30.39 55.48
N LYS A 319 36.90 -29.24 54.85
CA LYS A 319 35.67 -28.45 55.04
C LYS A 319 34.41 -29.20 54.59
N ALA A 320 34.47 -29.94 53.49
CA ALA A 320 33.35 -30.77 53.02
C ALA A 320 33.03 -31.89 54.02
N SER A 321 34.06 -32.48 54.64
CA SER A 321 33.90 -33.51 55.67
C SER A 321 33.25 -32.94 56.94
N GLN A 322 33.62 -31.72 57.35
CA GLN A 322 33.02 -31.02 58.49
C GLN A 322 31.55 -30.64 58.27
N ARG A 323 31.11 -30.50 57.02
CA ARG A 323 29.71 -30.18 56.68
C ARG A 323 28.78 -31.40 56.73
N GLU A 324 29.34 -32.61 56.88
CA GLU A 324 28.60 -33.87 57.01
C GLU A 324 27.49 -34.05 55.95
N ALA A 325 27.73 -33.60 54.71
CA ALA A 325 26.78 -33.76 53.61
C ALA A 325 26.73 -35.22 53.16
N SER A 326 25.75 -35.97 53.69
CA SER A 326 25.56 -37.39 53.42
C SER A 326 24.74 -37.67 52.15
N ASP A 327 23.91 -36.71 51.73
CA ASP A 327 23.02 -36.83 50.57
C ASP A 327 23.37 -35.83 49.47
N CYS A 328 23.17 -36.21 48.20
CA CYS A 328 23.33 -35.34 47.05
C CYS A 328 22.19 -34.32 47.01
N PRO A 329 22.45 -33.00 47.05
CA PRO A 329 21.38 -31.99 47.08
C PRO A 329 20.52 -31.92 45.80
N ILE A 330 20.96 -32.52 44.69
CA ILE A 330 20.21 -32.52 43.41
C ILE A 330 19.17 -33.65 43.39
N CYS A 331 19.53 -34.85 43.83
CA CYS A 331 18.65 -36.03 43.76
C CYS A 331 18.24 -36.59 45.13
N LEU A 332 18.67 -35.95 46.22
CA LEU A 332 18.34 -36.29 47.61
C LEU A 332 18.70 -37.73 47.99
N THR A 333 19.71 -38.32 47.34
CA THR A 333 20.16 -39.70 47.56
C THR A 333 21.59 -39.72 48.10
N ARG A 334 21.93 -40.71 48.94
CA ARG A 334 23.24 -40.83 49.61
C ARG A 334 24.45 -40.74 48.68
N LEU A 335 25.48 -40.03 49.12
CA LEU A 335 26.80 -39.92 48.49
C LEU A 335 27.70 -41.05 49.03
N HIS A 336 28.09 -42.01 48.18
CA HIS A 336 29.06 -43.03 48.57
C HIS A 336 30.49 -42.61 48.18
N PRO A 337 31.41 -42.44 49.15
CA PRO A 337 32.83 -42.30 48.87
C PRO A 337 33.37 -43.68 48.45
N GLY A 338 33.75 -43.85 47.19
CA GLY A 338 34.07 -45.16 46.65
C GLY A 338 35.41 -45.72 47.14
N SER A 339 35.44 -47.00 47.56
CA SER A 339 36.46 -47.97 47.14
C SER A 339 36.10 -49.44 47.48
N VAL A 340 36.20 -50.30 46.45
CA VAL A 340 36.54 -51.75 46.44
C VAL A 340 35.51 -52.82 46.86
N GLU A 341 35.09 -53.57 45.83
CA GLU A 341 34.81 -55.01 45.75
C GLU A 341 34.30 -55.76 46.99
N THR A 342 33.02 -56.11 46.96
CA THR A 342 32.56 -57.43 47.39
C THR A 342 31.48 -57.92 46.44
N SER A 343 31.73 -59.10 45.90
CA SER A 343 30.89 -59.89 45.01
C SER A 343 29.43 -60.00 45.49
N GLY A 344 28.49 -59.53 44.66
CA GLY A 344 27.07 -59.90 44.81
C GLY A 344 26.06 -58.91 44.24
N ARG A 345 25.63 -59.15 42.99
CA ARG A 345 24.43 -58.63 42.28
C ARG A 345 24.44 -57.15 41.81
N PRO A 346 24.27 -56.89 40.49
CA PRO A 346 24.25 -55.55 39.92
C PRO A 346 22.79 -55.05 39.78
N SER A 347 22.38 -54.08 40.60
CA SER A 347 21.20 -53.24 40.35
C SER A 347 21.25 -51.99 41.22
N GLY A 348 21.97 -50.98 40.74
CA GLY A 348 22.15 -49.70 41.43
C GLY A 348 23.54 -49.15 41.17
N GLY A 349 23.76 -48.57 39.99
CA GLY A 349 25.09 -48.12 39.55
C GLY A 349 25.78 -47.25 40.58
N PHE A 350 27.03 -47.59 40.90
CA PHE A 350 27.92 -46.78 41.74
C PHE A 350 27.98 -45.35 41.17
N ARG A 351 27.37 -44.39 41.87
CA ARG A 351 27.40 -42.97 41.47
C ARG A 351 28.63 -42.32 42.08
N GLN A 352 29.66 -42.10 41.26
CA GLN A 352 30.88 -41.39 41.67
C GLN A 352 30.52 -40.03 42.28
N ALA A 353 31.12 -39.68 43.42
CA ALA A 353 30.94 -38.38 44.05
C ALA A 353 31.93 -37.34 43.50
N MET A 354 31.45 -36.13 43.30
CA MET A 354 32.19 -34.97 42.81
C MET A 354 32.19 -33.87 43.87
N LEU A 355 33.36 -33.42 44.27
CA LEU A 355 33.57 -32.28 45.17
C LEU A 355 33.77 -31.00 44.35
N LEU A 356 33.04 -29.96 44.71
CA LEU A 356 33.18 -28.62 44.14
C LEU A 356 34.13 -27.76 44.97
N SER A 357 34.78 -26.77 44.35
CA SER A 357 35.66 -25.81 45.04
C SER A 357 34.95 -25.00 46.15
N CYS A 358 33.61 -24.89 46.09
CA CYS A 358 32.78 -24.32 47.14
C CYS A 358 32.45 -25.28 48.29
N SER A 359 33.15 -26.43 48.41
CA SER A 359 33.00 -27.48 49.42
C SER A 359 31.66 -28.25 49.42
N HIS A 360 30.89 -28.17 48.34
CA HIS A 360 29.67 -28.97 48.16
C HIS A 360 29.96 -30.23 47.37
N VAL A 361 29.24 -31.32 47.67
CA VAL A 361 29.44 -32.63 47.06
C VAL A 361 28.16 -33.10 46.37
N PHE A 362 28.31 -33.65 45.16
CA PHE A 362 27.19 -34.15 44.34
C PHE A 362 27.55 -35.48 43.69
N HIS A 363 26.57 -36.25 43.20
CA HIS A 363 26.87 -37.32 42.25
C HIS A 363 27.33 -36.73 40.93
N ALA A 364 28.32 -37.37 40.29
CA ALA A 364 28.85 -36.99 38.99
C ALA A 364 27.74 -36.87 37.94
N CYS A 365 26.85 -37.86 37.85
CA CYS A 365 25.73 -37.85 36.90
C CYS A 365 24.73 -36.71 37.17
N CYS A 366 24.43 -36.42 38.44
CA CYS A 366 23.49 -35.35 38.80
C CYS A 366 24.09 -33.98 38.51
N LEU A 367 25.37 -33.79 38.81
CA LEU A 367 26.09 -32.56 38.50
C LEU A 367 26.20 -32.35 36.99
N GLN A 368 26.53 -33.41 36.23
CA GLN A 368 26.61 -33.34 34.78
C GLN A 368 25.26 -33.00 34.15
N ALA A 369 24.17 -33.65 34.57
CA ALA A 369 22.83 -33.30 34.08
C ALA A 369 22.50 -31.83 34.38
N PHE A 370 22.83 -31.33 35.56
CA PHE A 370 22.64 -29.92 35.91
C PHE A 370 23.45 -28.96 35.03
N GLU A 371 24.71 -29.31 34.71
CA GLU A 371 25.55 -28.54 33.79
C GLU A 371 24.97 -28.51 32.37
N GLU A 372 24.41 -29.64 31.88
CA GLU A 372 23.79 -29.74 30.54
C GLU A 372 22.53 -28.85 30.41
N PHE A 373 21.80 -28.59 31.50
CA PHE A 373 20.67 -27.66 31.51
C PHE A 373 21.10 -26.17 31.52
N CYS A 374 22.37 -25.85 31.76
CA CYS A 374 22.87 -24.47 31.79
C CYS A 374 23.20 -23.98 30.37
N TRP A 375 22.19 -23.54 29.61
CA TRP A 375 22.31 -23.22 28.18
C TRP A 375 23.19 -21.99 27.83
N GLU A 376 23.32 -21.00 28.73
CA GLU A 376 23.93 -19.69 28.38
C GLU A 376 25.01 -19.17 29.36
N GLY A 377 25.53 -20.01 30.27
CA GLY A 377 26.53 -19.54 31.24
C GLY A 377 27.38 -20.64 31.85
N ARG A 378 28.51 -20.23 32.49
CA ARG A 378 29.32 -21.15 33.31
C ARG A 378 28.45 -21.74 34.42
N PRO A 379 28.51 -23.06 34.66
CA PRO A 379 27.66 -23.68 35.67
C PRO A 379 28.03 -23.16 37.07
N VAL A 380 27.01 -22.76 37.83
CA VAL A 380 27.13 -22.29 39.22
C VAL A 380 26.64 -23.37 40.18
N CYS A 381 27.19 -23.42 41.39
CA CYS A 381 26.84 -24.47 42.34
C CYS A 381 25.33 -24.43 42.66
N PRO A 382 24.59 -25.55 42.58
CA PRO A 382 23.15 -25.57 42.87
C PRO A 382 22.78 -25.07 44.27
N VAL A 383 23.72 -25.17 45.23
CA VAL A 383 23.49 -24.80 46.64
C VAL A 383 23.86 -23.35 46.90
N CYS A 384 25.09 -22.96 46.56
CA CYS A 384 25.62 -21.64 46.94
C CYS A 384 25.71 -20.65 45.78
N ARG A 385 25.35 -21.05 44.56
CA ARG A 385 25.40 -20.24 43.32
C ARG A 385 26.77 -19.64 42.99
N SER A 386 27.82 -20.07 43.68
CA SER A 386 29.20 -19.69 43.38
C SER A 386 29.70 -20.47 42.17
N PRO A 387 30.51 -19.88 41.29
CA PRO A 387 31.18 -20.63 40.24
C PRO A 387 32.18 -21.60 40.89
N TYR A 388 32.39 -22.74 40.24
CA TYR A 388 33.15 -23.82 40.84
C TYR A 388 34.09 -24.52 39.85
N GLN A 389 35.15 -25.10 40.41
CA GLN A 389 35.86 -26.23 39.80
C GLN A 389 35.38 -27.52 40.46
N LYS A 390 35.49 -28.65 39.75
CA LYS A 390 35.05 -29.95 40.23
C LYS A 390 36.21 -30.94 40.25
N ARG A 391 36.31 -31.76 41.30
CA ARG A 391 37.30 -32.83 41.46
C ARG A 391 36.59 -34.10 41.92
N ALA A 392 36.93 -35.23 41.32
CA ALA A 392 36.41 -36.53 41.75
C ALA A 392 36.96 -36.85 43.16
N LEU A 393 36.09 -37.35 44.04
CA LEU A 393 36.42 -37.70 45.43
C LEU A 393 37.02 -39.08 45.60
#